data_AF-A0A9E4HNX4-F1
#
_entry.id   AF-A0A9E4HNX4-F1
#
_cell.length_a   1.000
_cell.length_b   1.000
_cell.length_c   1.000
_cell.angle_alpha   90.00
_cell.angle_beta   90.00
_cell.angle_gamma   90.00
#
_symmetry.space_group_name_H-M   'P 1'
#
loop_
_entity.id
_entity.type
_entity.pdbx_description
1 polymer ?
#
loop_
_entity_poly.entity_id
_entity_poly.type
_entity_poly.pdbx_seq_one_letter_code
_entity_poly.pdbx_strand_id
1 'polypeptide(L)'
;MAQGPPARPPRHRRQRAPPAGPLRGAQESAARAPRYNSVRRAALRAIRSPAGHRRILDYVAHQTILVLDFGSQYTQLIARRLRELSVYSEILPFGTTAETVRARRASGIILSGGPASLSEPGAPRCDPALFACGVPVLGICYGMQAMAAALGGVVTDAPEREYGHATVSTRGESELLRGLPETLQVWASHGDLVTAAPPGFAVLGTSPNAPVAVMADPDRALHAVLFHPEVAHTTHGTALLRNFARDICGCTGDWTMASFVDDATARIREQVGPQGRVVCGVSGGVDSTVAALLAHRAIGDRLTCIFVDNGLLRLDEGAQVRARFADRLNLPLVCEDASDAFVDALAGVVDPERKRKIIGATFIDVFEVVAARLGQFDFLAQGTLYPDVIESVSVVGPSAAIKSHHNVGGLPERLRFQLVEPLRELFKDEVRELGREIGLEDTFVWRQPFPGPGLAVRILGEVTRERLDLLRRADAIVADEIRRSGLYRRTWQSFAVLLPVHSVGVMGDERTYEATVAIRAVDSRDGMTADWARLPHAVLAAMSSRIVNEVSGVNRVVYDISSKPPATIEWE
;
A
#
# COMPACT_ATOMS: atom_id res chain seq x y z
N MET A 1 46.29 -49.81 30.58
CA MET A 1 47.64 -49.28 30.25
C MET A 1 47.43 -48.19 29.20
N ALA A 2 47.17 -46.91 29.48
CA ALA A 2 47.69 -45.94 30.46
C ALA A 2 49.17 -45.55 30.23
N GLN A 3 49.37 -44.31 29.77
CA GLN A 3 50.48 -43.34 29.96
C GLN A 3 50.31 -42.26 28.85
N GLY A 4 50.35 -40.94 29.04
CA GLY A 4 50.90 -40.05 30.07
C GLY A 4 51.64 -38.89 29.35
N PRO A 5 51.57 -37.61 29.80
CA PRO A 5 51.72 -36.41 28.95
C PRO A 5 53.08 -35.67 29.08
N PRO A 6 53.29 -34.55 28.36
CA PRO A 6 53.86 -33.34 28.99
C PRO A 6 53.30 -32.02 28.37
N ALA A 7 53.51 -30.78 28.83
CA ALA A 7 53.87 -30.10 30.08
C ALA A 7 53.69 -28.57 29.82
N ARG A 8 53.33 -27.77 30.84
CA ARG A 8 53.26 -26.28 30.81
C ARG A 8 54.59 -25.64 31.24
N PRO A 9 54.82 -24.34 30.92
CA PRO A 9 55.53 -23.43 31.84
C PRO A 9 54.80 -22.05 32.00
N PRO A 10 55.23 -21.10 32.87
CA PRO A 10 54.40 -20.65 34.01
C PRO A 10 54.03 -19.14 34.00
N ARG A 11 53.20 -18.72 34.99
CA ARG A 11 52.87 -17.32 35.34
C ARG A 11 53.35 -16.97 36.75
N HIS A 12 53.94 -15.78 36.96
CA HIS A 12 53.91 -14.97 38.20
C HIS A 12 54.28 -13.50 37.82
N ARG A 13 53.44 -12.46 37.96
CA ARG A 13 52.85 -11.66 39.08
C ARG A 13 53.65 -10.39 39.48
N ARG A 14 53.13 -9.23 39.01
CA ARG A 14 52.96 -7.85 39.57
C ARG A 14 54.03 -7.19 40.48
N GLN A 15 54.31 -5.90 40.22
CA GLN A 15 54.17 -4.76 41.17
C GLN A 15 54.25 -3.37 40.48
N ARG A 16 53.70 -2.32 41.12
CA ARG A 16 53.38 -0.95 40.62
C ARG A 16 54.37 0.13 41.15
N ALA A 17 54.68 1.15 40.30
CA ALA A 17 54.83 2.64 40.47
C ALA A 17 55.56 3.24 41.72
N PRO A 18 56.23 4.45 41.68
CA PRO A 18 55.62 5.75 41.28
C PRO A 18 56.66 6.82 40.70
N PRO A 19 56.52 8.18 40.79
CA PRO A 19 56.52 9.11 39.64
C PRO A 19 57.47 10.35 39.77
N ALA A 20 57.21 11.42 38.99
CA ALA A 20 57.84 12.77 38.90
C ALA A 20 58.97 12.89 37.86
N GLY A 21 59.16 13.93 37.06
CA GLY A 21 58.62 15.29 36.92
C GLY A 21 59.57 16.07 35.95
N PRO A 22 59.36 17.37 35.71
CA PRO A 22 59.10 18.00 34.40
C PRO A 22 60.35 18.53 33.68
N LEU A 23 60.23 18.93 32.40
CA LEU A 23 60.89 20.15 31.89
C LEU A 23 60.21 20.72 30.62
N ARG A 24 59.91 22.03 30.70
CA ARG A 24 59.54 23.02 29.66
C ARG A 24 60.51 22.95 28.47
N GLY A 25 60.24 23.35 27.23
CA GLY A 25 59.22 24.17 26.58
C GLY A 25 59.91 24.83 25.38
N ALA A 26 59.31 24.80 24.19
CA ALA A 26 59.69 25.67 23.07
C ALA A 26 58.46 25.88 22.17
N GLN A 27 58.18 27.16 21.93
CA GLN A 27 57.04 27.72 21.22
C GLN A 27 57.15 27.55 19.69
N GLU A 28 55.96 27.55 19.07
CA GLU A 28 55.62 28.14 17.76
C GLU A 28 56.25 27.55 16.48
N SER A 29 55.43 26.83 15.70
CA SER A 29 54.82 27.42 14.50
C SER A 29 53.57 26.64 14.09
N ALA A 30 52.43 27.34 14.02
CA ALA A 30 51.16 26.83 13.53
C ALA A 30 50.93 27.42 12.14
N ALA A 31 50.89 26.57 11.10
CA ALA A 31 50.37 26.95 9.80
C ALA A 31 49.73 25.75 9.06
N ARG A 32 48.38 25.74 9.12
CA ARG A 32 47.40 25.37 8.07
C ARG A 32 47.34 23.94 7.53
N ALA A 33 46.36 23.20 8.04
CA ALA A 33 45.55 22.24 7.27
C ALA A 33 44.09 22.76 7.15
N PRO A 34 43.44 22.74 5.98
CA PRO A 34 42.15 23.42 5.78
C PRO A 34 40.91 22.57 6.14
N ARG A 35 40.07 23.15 7.01
CA ARG A 35 38.60 23.35 6.90
C ARG A 35 37.62 22.19 6.63
N TYR A 36 37.96 20.91 6.71
CA TYR A 36 36.93 19.84 6.51
C TYR A 36 35.86 19.74 7.64
N ASN A 37 36.15 20.21 8.86
CA ASN A 37 35.20 20.12 9.99
C ASN A 37 34.22 21.30 10.11
N SER A 38 34.45 22.40 9.38
CA SER A 38 33.60 23.61 9.48
C SER A 38 32.36 23.53 8.58
N VAL A 39 32.46 22.89 7.41
CA VAL A 39 31.35 22.70 6.47
C VAL A 39 30.35 21.67 6.99
N ARG A 40 30.83 20.59 7.63
CA ARG A 40 29.98 19.55 8.23
C ARG A 40 29.20 20.06 9.45
N ARG A 41 29.81 20.93 10.27
CA ARG A 41 29.10 21.61 11.38
C ARG A 41 28.13 22.70 10.91
N ALA A 42 28.43 23.38 9.80
CA ALA A 42 27.50 24.34 9.19
C ALA A 42 26.28 23.63 8.57
N ALA A 43 26.48 22.50 7.86
CA ALA A 43 25.40 21.69 7.32
C ALA A 43 24.49 21.08 8.41
N LEU A 44 25.08 20.56 9.49
CA LEU A 44 24.33 20.03 10.63
C LEU A 44 23.60 21.13 11.45
N ARG A 45 24.10 22.38 11.45
CA ARG A 45 23.39 23.52 12.04
C ARG A 45 22.28 24.06 11.13
N ALA A 46 22.42 23.99 9.81
CA ALA A 46 21.37 24.38 8.86
C ALA A 46 20.14 23.47 8.97
N ILE A 47 20.34 22.16 9.16
CA ILE A 47 19.28 21.15 9.36
C ILE A 47 18.56 21.34 10.73
N ARG A 48 19.25 21.91 11.73
CA ARG A 48 18.69 22.18 13.07
C ARG A 48 18.20 23.62 13.28
N SER A 49 18.23 24.45 12.24
CA SER A 49 17.71 25.81 12.36
C SER A 49 16.18 25.81 12.20
N PRO A 50 15.43 26.62 12.98
CA PRO A 50 13.99 26.78 12.78
C PRO A 50 13.62 27.23 11.35
N ALA A 51 14.57 27.83 10.62
CA ALA A 51 14.41 28.26 9.23
C ALA A 51 14.48 27.10 8.21
N GLY A 52 15.20 26.01 8.52
CA GLY A 52 15.25 24.80 7.69
C GLY A 52 13.99 23.95 7.80
N HIS A 53 13.42 23.84 9.01
CA HIS A 53 12.09 23.26 9.23
C HIS A 53 10.96 24.09 8.59
N ARG A 54 11.15 25.41 8.46
CA ARG A 54 10.16 26.30 7.85
C ARG A 54 10.04 26.10 6.34
N ARG A 55 11.12 25.74 5.63
CA ARG A 55 11.09 25.54 4.17
C ARG A 55 10.41 24.25 3.71
N ILE A 56 10.36 23.22 4.57
CA ILE A 56 9.67 21.96 4.24
C ILE A 56 8.14 22.13 4.28
N LEU A 57 7.64 23.14 5.01
CA LEU A 57 6.21 23.39 5.22
C LEU A 57 5.56 24.36 4.22
N ASP A 58 6.32 24.88 3.25
CA ASP A 58 5.83 25.86 2.27
C ASP A 58 5.40 25.23 0.93
N TYR A 59 5.49 23.90 0.77
CA TYR A 59 4.69 23.19 -0.23
C TYR A 59 3.26 23.11 0.30
N VAL A 60 2.29 23.43 -0.55
CA VAL A 60 0.93 23.79 -0.17
C VAL A 60 0.39 22.79 0.85
N ALA A 61 0.31 23.21 2.11
CA ALA A 61 -0.14 22.34 3.19
C ALA A 61 -1.65 22.09 2.98
N HIS A 62 -1.98 20.90 2.48
CA HIS A 62 -3.37 20.52 2.23
C HIS A 62 -4.19 20.51 3.52
N GLN A 63 -5.47 20.87 3.41
CA GLN A 63 -6.42 20.67 4.50
C GLN A 63 -6.54 19.18 4.80
N THR A 64 -6.12 18.81 6.02
CA THR A 64 -5.82 17.42 6.38
C THR A 64 -6.77 16.91 7.46
N ILE A 65 -7.42 15.77 7.21
CA ILE A 65 -8.16 15.03 8.23
C ILE A 65 -7.34 13.82 8.70
N LEU A 66 -7.14 13.71 10.01
CA LEU A 66 -6.39 12.60 10.60
C LEU A 66 -7.36 11.48 10.99
N VAL A 67 -7.14 10.27 10.49
CA VAL A 67 -7.87 9.05 10.84
C VAL A 67 -7.06 8.27 11.86
N LEU A 68 -7.51 8.23 13.11
CA LEU A 68 -6.86 7.46 14.16
C LEU A 68 -7.36 6.02 14.14
N ASP A 69 -6.46 5.08 13.87
CA ASP A 69 -6.75 3.67 13.66
C ASP A 69 -6.82 2.88 14.97
N PHE A 70 -8.02 2.40 15.29
CA PHE A 70 -8.30 1.49 16.41
C PHE A 70 -8.27 0.01 16.01
N GLY A 71 -7.81 -0.31 14.78
CA GLY A 71 -7.63 -1.68 14.29
C GLY A 71 -8.80 -2.20 13.45
N SER A 72 -9.70 -1.32 12.98
CA SER A 72 -10.77 -1.72 12.06
C SER A 72 -10.22 -2.13 10.69
N GLN A 73 -10.79 -3.20 10.13
CA GLN A 73 -10.57 -3.59 8.74
C GLN A 73 -11.03 -2.51 7.74
N TYR A 74 -11.86 -1.55 8.16
CA TYR A 74 -12.40 -0.49 7.31
C TYR A 74 -11.65 0.85 7.44
N THR A 75 -10.63 0.97 8.29
CA THR A 75 -9.93 2.25 8.51
C THR A 75 -9.40 2.86 7.19
N GLN A 76 -8.84 2.03 6.30
CA GLN A 76 -8.38 2.50 4.99
C GLN A 76 -9.50 3.03 4.10
N LEU A 77 -10.73 2.50 4.23
CA LEU A 77 -11.88 3.00 3.49
C LEU A 77 -12.30 4.39 3.95
N ILE A 78 -12.18 4.72 5.25
CA ILE A 78 -12.43 6.08 5.75
C ILE A 78 -11.52 7.07 5.03
N ALA A 79 -10.21 6.82 5.06
CA ALA A 79 -9.23 7.66 4.38
C ALA A 79 -9.56 7.78 2.87
N ARG A 80 -9.82 6.65 2.20
CA ARG A 80 -10.18 6.64 0.77
C ARG A 80 -11.43 7.47 0.46
N ARG A 81 -12.50 7.37 1.27
CA ARG A 81 -13.71 8.18 1.08
C ARG A 81 -13.45 9.68 1.24
N LEU A 82 -12.56 10.08 2.15
CA LEU A 82 -12.15 11.48 2.28
C LEU A 82 -11.38 11.95 1.04
N ARG A 83 -10.50 11.11 0.49
CA ARG A 83 -9.77 11.39 -0.76
C ARG A 83 -10.70 11.54 -1.96
N GLU A 84 -11.70 10.67 -2.10
CA GLU A 84 -12.75 10.77 -3.12
C GLU A 84 -13.57 12.06 -3.00
N LEU A 85 -13.65 12.61 -1.79
CA LEU A 85 -14.24 13.91 -1.53
C LEU A 85 -13.26 15.06 -1.73
N SER A 86 -12.08 14.85 -2.32
CA SER A 86 -11.01 15.83 -2.52
C SER A 86 -10.51 16.45 -1.21
N VAL A 87 -10.38 15.66 -0.15
CA VAL A 87 -9.79 16.08 1.13
C VAL A 87 -8.62 15.16 1.47
N TYR A 88 -7.45 15.74 1.74
CA TYR A 88 -6.28 14.96 2.13
C TYR A 88 -6.51 14.30 3.50
N SER A 89 -6.07 13.05 3.66
CA SER A 89 -6.31 12.26 4.87
C SER A 89 -5.14 11.36 5.24
N GLU A 90 -4.73 11.35 6.50
CA GLU A 90 -3.66 10.46 6.99
C GLU A 90 -4.18 9.51 8.05
N ILE A 91 -3.83 8.23 7.94
CA ILE A 91 -4.05 7.22 8.97
C ILE A 91 -2.87 7.24 9.95
N LEU A 92 -3.19 7.35 11.24
CA LEU A 92 -2.23 7.32 12.34
C LEU A 92 -2.69 6.34 13.43
N PRO A 93 -1.79 5.85 14.30
CA PRO A 93 -2.18 4.99 15.41
C PRO A 93 -3.15 5.68 16.39
N PHE A 94 -4.05 4.92 17.02
CA PHE A 94 -5.00 5.43 18.03
C PHE A 94 -4.34 6.21 19.19
N GLY A 95 -3.08 5.91 19.52
CA GLY A 95 -2.30 6.57 20.58
C GLY A 95 -1.73 7.95 20.19
N THR A 96 -2.09 8.49 19.03
CA THR A 96 -1.65 9.82 18.58
C THR A 96 -2.11 10.90 19.55
N THR A 97 -1.16 11.74 19.99
CA THR A 97 -1.41 12.78 20.99
C THR A 97 -2.01 14.06 20.40
N ALA A 98 -2.70 14.84 21.21
CA ALA A 98 -3.21 16.15 20.80
C ALA A 98 -2.10 17.12 20.34
N GLU A 99 -0.88 16.99 20.88
CA GLU A 99 0.29 17.74 20.41
C GLU A 99 0.64 17.42 18.96
N THR A 100 0.67 16.13 18.61
CA THR A 100 0.95 15.67 17.24
C THR A 100 -0.11 16.17 16.26
N VAL A 101 -1.39 16.12 16.66
CA VAL A 101 -2.51 16.65 15.86
C VAL A 101 -2.34 18.14 15.58
N ARG A 102 -2.00 18.95 16.59
CA ARG A 102 -1.76 20.39 16.41
C ARG A 102 -0.54 20.66 15.53
N ALA A 103 0.53 19.90 15.69
CA ALA A 103 1.73 20.02 14.86
C ALA A 103 1.46 19.75 13.38
N ARG A 104 0.54 18.83 13.07
CA ARG A 104 0.05 18.51 11.72
C ARG A 104 -0.97 19.52 11.17
N ARG A 105 -1.43 20.48 11.99
CA ARG A 105 -2.48 21.46 11.63
C ARG A 105 -3.75 20.78 11.09
N ALA A 106 -4.18 19.69 11.73
CA ALA A 106 -5.34 18.93 11.29
C ALA A 106 -6.62 19.81 11.25
N SER A 107 -7.37 19.71 10.16
CA SER A 107 -8.69 20.33 10.01
C SER A 107 -9.80 19.52 10.71
N GLY A 108 -9.58 18.22 10.92
CA GLY A 108 -10.51 17.31 11.58
C GLY A 108 -9.85 16.01 12.00
N ILE A 109 -10.50 15.28 12.91
CA ILE A 109 -10.06 13.97 13.40
C ILE A 109 -11.20 12.97 13.23
N ILE A 110 -10.90 11.76 12.74
CA ILE A 110 -11.83 10.63 12.75
C ILE A 110 -11.24 9.53 13.61
N LEU A 111 -11.96 9.09 14.63
CA LEU A 111 -11.64 7.91 15.41
C LEU A 111 -12.30 6.70 14.74
N SER A 112 -11.51 5.77 14.20
CA SER A 112 -12.06 4.63 13.48
C SER A 112 -12.72 3.60 14.40
N GLY A 113 -13.39 2.62 13.80
CA GLY A 113 -13.85 1.44 14.53
C GLY A 113 -12.69 0.55 14.96
N GLY A 114 -13.01 -0.53 15.67
CA GLY A 114 -12.03 -1.52 16.11
C GLY A 114 -12.72 -2.82 16.53
N PRO A 115 -12.01 -3.96 16.52
CA PRO A 115 -12.59 -5.25 16.90
C PRO A 115 -12.65 -5.45 18.42
N ALA A 116 -11.94 -4.64 19.21
CA ALA A 116 -11.86 -4.75 20.66
C ALA A 116 -13.17 -4.33 21.34
N SER A 117 -13.38 -4.79 22.57
CA SER A 117 -14.39 -4.24 23.49
C SER A 117 -13.70 -3.31 24.51
N LEU A 118 -14.36 -2.23 24.92
CA LEU A 118 -13.77 -1.28 25.88
C LEU A 118 -13.57 -1.85 27.28
N SER A 119 -14.29 -2.93 27.61
CA SER A 119 -14.18 -3.64 28.88
C SER A 119 -12.92 -4.53 28.95
N GLU A 120 -12.31 -4.85 27.80
CA GLU A 120 -11.14 -5.73 27.73
C GLU A 120 -9.88 -5.08 28.33
N PRO A 121 -9.05 -5.82 29.09
CA PRO A 121 -7.75 -5.33 29.54
C PRO A 121 -6.85 -4.95 28.37
N GLY A 122 -6.34 -3.71 28.37
CA GLY A 122 -5.48 -3.22 27.29
C GLY A 122 -6.22 -2.76 26.04
N ALA A 123 -7.55 -2.66 26.09
CA ALA A 123 -8.36 -2.11 25.00
C ALA A 123 -7.81 -0.75 24.52
N PRO A 124 -7.68 -0.52 23.19
CA PRO A 124 -7.12 0.72 22.66
C PRO A 124 -7.88 1.96 23.12
N ARG A 125 -7.17 2.99 23.62
CA ARG A 125 -7.77 4.26 24.07
C ARG A 125 -7.04 5.43 23.46
N CYS A 126 -7.78 6.43 23.00
CA CYS A 126 -7.19 7.68 22.53
C CYS A 126 -6.88 8.63 23.69
N ASP A 127 -6.02 9.61 23.42
CA ASP A 127 -5.72 10.72 24.33
C ASP A 127 -6.98 11.59 24.56
N PRO A 128 -7.51 11.69 25.78
CA PRO A 128 -8.69 12.53 26.06
C PRO A 128 -8.48 14.01 25.71
N ALA A 129 -7.23 14.49 25.67
CA ALA A 129 -6.93 15.87 25.28
C ALA A 129 -7.30 16.17 23.82
N LEU A 130 -7.54 15.16 22.98
CA LEU A 130 -8.04 15.33 21.62
C LEU A 130 -9.40 16.02 21.60
N PHE A 131 -10.28 15.72 22.55
CA PHE A 131 -11.63 16.30 22.62
C PHE A 131 -11.66 17.75 23.13
N ALA A 132 -10.51 18.27 23.58
CA ALA A 132 -10.35 19.64 24.06
C ALA A 132 -9.37 20.47 23.21
N CYS A 133 -8.89 19.93 22.09
CA CYS A 133 -7.85 20.58 21.28
C CYS A 133 -8.38 21.60 20.26
N GLY A 134 -9.71 21.79 20.18
CA GLY A 134 -10.35 22.76 19.28
C GLY A 134 -10.44 22.32 17.82
N VAL A 135 -10.24 21.03 17.55
CA VAL A 135 -10.37 20.42 16.21
C VAL A 135 -11.61 19.52 16.21
N PRO A 136 -12.49 19.59 15.20
CA PRO A 136 -13.66 18.71 15.11
C PRO A 136 -13.31 17.22 15.14
N VAL A 137 -14.12 16.41 15.81
CA VAL A 137 -13.88 14.96 15.96
C VAL A 137 -15.11 14.16 15.58
N LEU A 138 -14.94 13.15 14.72
CA LEU A 138 -15.96 12.15 14.40
C LEU A 138 -15.55 10.78 14.96
N GLY A 139 -16.32 10.22 15.89
CA GLY A 139 -16.18 8.84 16.35
C GLY A 139 -17.03 7.86 15.54
N ILE A 140 -16.42 6.79 15.00
CA ILE A 140 -17.12 5.75 14.25
C ILE A 140 -17.04 4.43 15.02
N CYS A 141 -18.20 3.85 15.35
CA CYS A 141 -18.31 2.57 16.06
C CYS A 141 -17.46 2.55 17.35
N TYR A 142 -16.35 1.83 17.40
CA TYR A 142 -15.43 1.84 18.54
C TYR A 142 -14.95 3.25 18.89
N GLY A 143 -14.68 4.11 17.90
CA GLY A 143 -14.33 5.50 18.12
C GLY A 143 -15.44 6.30 18.83
N MET A 144 -16.72 5.98 18.55
CA MET A 144 -17.86 6.55 19.27
C MET A 144 -17.88 6.08 20.72
N GLN A 145 -17.67 4.78 20.95
CA GLN A 145 -17.64 4.20 22.30
C GLN A 145 -16.49 4.79 23.12
N ALA A 146 -15.28 4.88 22.54
CA ALA A 146 -14.10 5.44 23.19
C ALA A 146 -14.30 6.92 23.55
N MET A 147 -14.90 7.70 22.65
CA MET A 147 -15.31 9.08 22.93
C MET A 147 -16.32 9.15 24.06
N ALA A 148 -17.37 8.31 24.03
CA ALA A 148 -18.39 8.30 25.07
C ALA A 148 -17.79 7.98 26.45
N ALA A 149 -16.96 6.93 26.53
CA ALA A 149 -16.31 6.52 27.77
C ALA A 149 -15.35 7.58 28.33
N ALA A 150 -14.60 8.27 27.46
CA ALA A 150 -13.67 9.32 27.88
C ALA A 150 -14.36 10.58 28.42
N LEU A 151 -15.60 10.85 28.00
CA LEU A 151 -16.35 12.06 28.33
C LEU A 151 -17.46 11.84 29.37
N GLY A 152 -17.52 10.64 29.99
CA GLY A 152 -18.45 10.32 31.07
C GLY A 152 -19.82 9.80 30.63
N GLY A 153 -19.93 9.29 29.40
CA GLY A 153 -21.07 8.48 28.96
C GLY A 153 -21.00 7.05 29.48
N VAL A 154 -22.05 6.25 29.21
CA VAL A 154 -22.14 4.84 29.63
C VAL A 154 -22.07 3.94 28.41
N VAL A 155 -21.06 3.06 28.39
CA VAL A 155 -20.88 2.01 27.39
C VAL A 155 -21.08 0.65 28.06
N THR A 156 -21.88 -0.21 27.45
CA THR A 156 -22.15 -1.56 27.96
C THR A 156 -22.03 -2.58 26.83
N ASP A 157 -21.73 -3.82 27.17
CA ASP A 157 -21.81 -4.93 26.24
C ASP A 157 -23.25 -5.03 25.70
N ALA A 158 -23.39 -5.21 24.39
CA ALA A 158 -24.70 -5.43 23.78
C ALA A 158 -25.21 -6.84 24.13
N PRO A 159 -26.51 -7.02 24.42
CA PRO A 159 -27.08 -8.35 24.69
C PRO A 159 -26.90 -9.31 23.51
N GLU A 160 -26.95 -8.77 22.29
CA GLU A 160 -26.66 -9.47 21.05
C GLU A 160 -25.70 -8.60 20.23
N ARG A 161 -24.70 -9.22 19.60
CA ARG A 161 -23.77 -8.48 18.73
C ARG A 161 -24.47 -8.14 17.42
N GLU A 162 -24.48 -6.86 17.05
CA GLU A 162 -25.12 -6.40 15.82
C GLU A 162 -24.06 -6.30 14.71
N TYR A 163 -24.09 -7.26 13.79
CA TYR A 163 -23.25 -7.30 12.60
C TYR A 163 -24.14 -7.38 11.36
N GLY A 164 -24.29 -6.28 10.64
CA GLY A 164 -25.02 -6.27 9.39
C GLY A 164 -25.83 -5.00 9.14
N HIS A 165 -26.85 -5.15 8.29
CA HIS A 165 -27.77 -4.06 7.97
C HIS A 165 -28.64 -3.71 9.17
N ALA A 166 -28.69 -2.41 9.48
CA ALA A 166 -29.55 -1.85 10.51
C ALA A 166 -30.27 -0.61 9.97
N THR A 167 -31.40 -0.28 10.61
CA THR A 167 -32.15 0.95 10.33
C THR A 167 -32.00 1.92 11.49
N VAL A 168 -31.48 3.11 11.22
CA VAL A 168 -31.34 4.20 12.22
C VAL A 168 -32.37 5.28 11.92
N SER A 169 -33.20 5.59 12.91
CA SER A 169 -34.09 6.76 12.86
C SER A 169 -33.33 7.97 13.38
N THR A 170 -33.20 9.00 12.56
CA THR A 170 -32.54 10.26 12.91
C THR A 170 -33.56 11.29 13.39
N ARG A 171 -33.13 12.24 14.24
CA ARG A 171 -33.98 13.29 14.79
C ARG A 171 -33.17 14.53 15.13
N GLY A 172 -33.86 15.66 15.18
CA GLY A 172 -33.27 16.96 15.55
C GLY A 172 -32.42 17.56 14.43
N GLU A 173 -31.95 18.78 14.68
CA GLU A 173 -31.07 19.49 13.76
C GLU A 173 -29.61 19.13 14.03
N SER A 174 -28.86 18.77 12.98
CA SER A 174 -27.46 18.41 13.07
C SER A 174 -26.75 18.72 11.76
N GLU A 175 -25.57 19.34 11.85
CA GLU A 175 -24.74 19.58 10.68
C GLU A 175 -24.27 18.27 10.04
N LEU A 176 -23.98 17.25 10.86
CA LEU A 176 -23.56 15.93 10.38
C LEU A 176 -24.64 15.26 9.53
N LEU A 177 -25.91 15.43 9.91
CA LEU A 177 -27.07 14.78 9.27
C LEU A 177 -27.76 15.67 8.23
N ARG A 178 -27.20 16.84 7.91
CA ARG A 178 -27.79 17.80 6.98
C ARG A 178 -28.05 17.16 5.61
N GLY A 179 -29.30 17.25 5.15
CA GLY A 179 -29.73 16.72 3.85
C GLY A 179 -29.83 15.19 3.77
N LEU A 180 -29.74 14.49 4.90
CA LEU A 180 -29.98 13.05 4.99
C LEU A 180 -31.45 12.76 5.35
N PRO A 181 -32.01 11.61 4.94
CA PRO A 181 -33.37 11.24 5.33
C PRO A 181 -33.48 10.93 6.82
N GLU A 182 -34.71 11.03 7.35
CA GLU A 182 -35.05 10.70 8.75
C GLU A 182 -34.83 9.21 9.10
N THR A 183 -34.67 8.37 8.08
CA THR A 183 -34.40 6.94 8.24
C THR A 183 -33.22 6.55 7.37
N LEU A 184 -32.17 6.04 8.00
CA LEU A 184 -30.93 5.63 7.35
C LEU A 184 -30.78 4.11 7.34
N GLN A 185 -30.47 3.57 6.16
CA GLN A 185 -29.99 2.20 6.02
C GLN A 185 -28.47 2.20 6.20
N VAL A 186 -27.99 1.54 7.26
CA VAL A 186 -26.60 1.59 7.71
C VAL A 186 -26.01 0.19 7.91
N TRP A 187 -24.69 0.14 8.00
CA TRP A 187 -23.96 -1.07 8.39
C TRP A 187 -23.44 -0.95 9.84
N ALA A 188 -24.06 -1.70 10.74
CA ALA A 188 -23.64 -1.83 12.13
C ALA A 188 -22.63 -2.97 12.28
N SER A 189 -21.60 -2.75 13.10
CA SER A 189 -20.58 -3.75 13.38
C SER A 189 -19.99 -3.52 14.78
N HIS A 190 -20.77 -3.81 15.81
CA HIS A 190 -20.38 -3.55 17.20
C HIS A 190 -20.80 -4.64 18.18
N GLY A 191 -19.92 -4.93 19.14
CA GLY A 191 -20.21 -5.76 20.31
C GLY A 191 -20.69 -4.96 21.52
N ASP A 192 -20.26 -3.69 21.63
CA ASP A 192 -20.65 -2.78 22.70
C ASP A 192 -21.58 -1.69 22.16
N LEU A 193 -22.38 -1.08 23.02
CA LEU A 193 -23.25 0.04 22.66
C LEU A 193 -23.19 1.15 23.71
N VAL A 194 -23.47 2.37 23.27
CA VAL A 194 -23.61 3.53 24.17
C VAL A 194 -25.06 3.55 24.68
N THR A 195 -25.27 3.32 25.98
CA THR A 195 -26.61 3.37 26.60
C THR A 195 -26.99 4.78 27.04
N ALA A 196 -26.00 5.59 27.44
CA ALA A 196 -26.19 6.99 27.80
C ALA A 196 -25.09 7.85 27.18
N ALA A 197 -25.51 8.87 26.43
CA ALA A 197 -24.58 9.84 25.85
C ALA A 197 -23.89 10.66 26.95
N PRO A 198 -22.66 11.15 26.73
CA PRO A 198 -21.97 12.01 27.68
C PRO A 198 -22.73 13.31 27.95
N PRO A 199 -22.53 13.96 29.12
CA PRO A 199 -23.08 15.28 29.38
C PRO A 199 -22.73 16.29 28.26
N GLY A 200 -23.73 17.04 27.80
CA GLY A 200 -23.60 18.01 26.70
C GLY A 200 -23.90 17.43 25.31
N PHE A 201 -23.98 16.11 25.14
CA PHE A 201 -24.32 15.51 23.85
C PHE A 201 -25.84 15.42 23.66
N ALA A 202 -26.29 15.80 22.46
CA ALA A 202 -27.63 15.49 21.97
C ALA A 202 -27.65 14.10 21.33
N VAL A 203 -28.69 13.30 21.62
CA VAL A 203 -28.95 12.02 20.95
C VAL A 203 -29.79 12.27 19.70
N LEU A 204 -29.15 12.16 18.55
CA LEU A 204 -29.68 12.54 17.23
C LEU A 204 -30.10 11.35 16.38
N GLY A 205 -29.89 10.13 16.86
CA GLY A 205 -30.35 8.94 16.16
C GLY A 205 -30.38 7.70 17.04
N THR A 206 -31.33 6.82 16.78
CA THR A 206 -31.58 5.59 17.54
C THR A 206 -31.90 4.44 16.59
N SER A 207 -31.60 3.21 17.00
CA SER A 207 -32.07 1.98 16.34
C SER A 207 -32.79 1.08 17.36
N PRO A 208 -33.49 0.01 16.94
CA PRO A 208 -34.11 -0.94 17.87
C PRO A 208 -33.14 -1.53 18.90
N ASN A 209 -31.88 -1.71 18.51
CA ASN A 209 -30.84 -2.35 19.32
C ASN A 209 -29.82 -1.35 19.91
N ALA A 210 -29.85 -0.08 19.48
CA ALA A 210 -28.92 0.95 19.94
C ALA A 210 -29.69 2.23 20.36
N PRO A 211 -29.84 2.50 21.66
CA PRO A 211 -30.53 3.69 22.16
C PRO A 211 -29.79 5.00 21.83
N VAL A 212 -28.49 4.91 21.55
CA VAL A 212 -27.67 6.01 21.03
C VAL A 212 -26.91 5.51 19.82
N ALA A 213 -27.48 5.73 18.62
CA ALA A 213 -26.84 5.38 17.35
C ALA A 213 -26.14 6.58 16.70
N VAL A 214 -26.59 7.80 16.99
CA VAL A 214 -25.93 9.06 16.60
C VAL A 214 -25.96 10.02 17.78
N MET A 215 -24.82 10.63 18.10
CA MET A 215 -24.73 11.68 19.11
C MET A 215 -23.82 12.81 18.64
N ALA A 216 -24.11 14.04 19.08
CA ALA A 216 -23.23 15.17 18.83
C ALA A 216 -23.26 16.21 19.95
N ASP A 217 -22.15 16.92 20.10
CA ASP A 217 -22.00 18.15 20.88
C ASP A 217 -21.54 19.25 19.90
N PRO A 218 -22.47 20.07 19.41
CA PRO A 218 -22.16 21.12 18.42
C PRO A 218 -21.19 22.18 18.94
N ASP A 219 -21.22 22.51 20.24
CA ASP A 219 -20.39 23.55 20.83
C ASP A 219 -18.90 23.16 20.80
N ARG A 220 -18.61 21.86 20.96
CA ARG A 220 -17.26 21.30 20.88
C ARG A 220 -16.94 20.66 19.52
N ALA A 221 -17.85 20.71 18.54
CA ALA A 221 -17.75 20.03 17.25
C ALA A 221 -17.39 18.54 17.37
N LEU A 222 -18.00 17.86 18.35
CA LEU A 222 -17.82 16.42 18.58
C LEU A 222 -19.02 15.67 18.03
N HIS A 223 -18.76 14.69 17.19
CA HIS A 223 -19.79 13.93 16.49
C HIS A 223 -19.48 12.44 16.61
N ALA A 224 -20.50 11.60 16.68
CA ALA A 224 -20.28 10.17 16.74
C ALA A 224 -21.44 9.35 16.16
N VAL A 225 -21.10 8.24 15.51
CA VAL A 225 -22.03 7.29 14.90
C VAL A 225 -21.68 5.85 15.28
N LEU A 226 -22.69 5.04 15.57
CA LEU A 226 -22.53 3.62 15.93
C LEU A 226 -22.69 2.70 14.71
N PHE A 227 -22.27 3.17 13.53
CA PHE A 227 -22.31 2.44 12.27
C PHE A 227 -21.18 2.95 11.36
N HIS A 228 -20.90 2.24 10.27
CA HIS A 228 -19.79 2.54 9.38
C HIS A 228 -20.24 3.37 8.16
N PRO A 229 -20.04 4.71 8.11
CA PRO A 229 -20.37 5.51 6.95
C PRO A 229 -19.43 5.29 5.75
N GLU A 230 -18.27 4.67 5.94
CA GLU A 230 -17.27 4.44 4.91
C GLU A 230 -17.58 3.26 3.96
N VAL A 231 -18.47 2.35 4.40
CA VAL A 231 -18.83 1.15 3.63
C VAL A 231 -20.03 1.40 2.73
N ALA A 232 -20.06 0.72 1.58
CA ALA A 232 -21.10 0.92 0.57
C ALA A 232 -22.50 0.44 1.00
N HIS A 233 -22.59 -0.39 2.04
CA HIS A 233 -23.85 -0.82 2.62
C HIS A 233 -24.59 0.31 3.34
N THR A 234 -23.88 1.36 3.76
CA THR A 234 -24.48 2.58 4.31
C THR A 234 -24.81 3.53 3.17
N THR A 235 -26.08 3.52 2.75
CA THR A 235 -26.60 4.24 1.55
C THR A 235 -26.21 5.71 1.46
N HIS A 236 -26.17 6.43 2.59
CA HIS A 236 -25.83 7.84 2.67
C HIS A 236 -24.50 8.13 3.38
N GLY A 237 -23.65 7.11 3.53
CA GLY A 237 -22.39 7.21 4.27
C GLY A 237 -21.43 8.26 3.70
N THR A 238 -21.26 8.32 2.38
CA THR A 238 -20.43 9.35 1.72
C THR A 238 -20.95 10.77 1.97
N ALA A 239 -22.27 10.97 1.99
CA ALA A 239 -22.86 12.28 2.27
C ALA A 239 -22.60 12.72 3.72
N LEU A 240 -22.67 11.78 4.68
CA LEU A 240 -22.31 12.03 6.07
C LEU A 240 -20.84 12.43 6.23
N LEU A 241 -19.92 11.68 5.61
CA LEU A 241 -18.49 12.01 5.62
C LEU A 241 -18.20 13.35 4.93
N ARG A 242 -18.93 13.68 3.87
CA ARG A 242 -18.86 15.00 3.21
C ARG A 242 -19.28 16.11 4.15
N ASN A 243 -20.41 15.98 4.85
CA ASN A 243 -20.87 16.99 5.80
C ASN A 243 -19.82 17.21 6.90
N PHE A 244 -19.22 16.13 7.43
CA PHE A 244 -18.12 16.26 8.39
C PHE A 244 -16.90 16.97 7.81
N ALA A 245 -16.42 16.54 6.65
CA ALA A 245 -15.18 17.07 6.08
C ALA A 245 -15.33 18.50 5.53
N ARG A 246 -16.43 18.80 4.84
CA ARG A 246 -16.65 20.08 4.16
C ARG A 246 -17.28 21.12 5.06
N ASP A 247 -18.40 20.76 5.71
CA ASP A 247 -19.21 21.74 6.44
C ASP A 247 -18.67 21.94 7.86
N ILE A 248 -18.34 20.86 8.56
CA ILE A 248 -17.90 20.92 9.96
C ILE A 248 -16.40 21.25 10.06
N CYS A 249 -15.55 20.56 9.29
CA CYS A 249 -14.10 20.80 9.30
C CYS A 249 -13.67 21.97 8.39
N GLY A 250 -14.56 22.48 7.53
CA GLY A 250 -14.26 23.60 6.64
C GLY A 250 -13.29 23.28 5.50
N CYS A 251 -13.11 22.00 5.13
CA CYS A 251 -12.23 21.65 4.02
C CYS A 251 -12.83 22.14 2.69
N THR A 252 -12.07 22.86 1.88
CA THR A 252 -12.49 23.50 0.63
C THR A 252 -12.29 22.61 -0.60
N GLY A 253 -11.25 21.79 -0.60
CA GLY A 253 -11.06 20.75 -1.61
C GLY A 253 -9.80 20.90 -2.42
N ASP A 254 -8.71 21.17 -1.71
CA ASP A 254 -7.40 21.45 -2.27
C ASP A 254 -6.62 20.18 -2.64
N TRP A 255 -7.14 18.99 -2.32
CA TRP A 255 -6.55 17.72 -2.75
C TRP A 255 -7.03 17.33 -4.15
N THR A 256 -6.20 17.61 -5.15
CA THR A 256 -6.44 17.24 -6.55
C THR A 256 -5.20 16.57 -7.13
N MET A 257 -5.35 15.76 -8.19
CA MET A 257 -4.18 15.14 -8.84
C MET A 257 -3.27 16.19 -9.49
N ALA A 258 -3.82 17.29 -9.99
CA ALA A 258 -3.03 18.40 -10.53
C ALA A 258 -2.14 19.05 -9.45
N SER A 259 -2.70 19.40 -8.29
CA SER A 259 -1.91 19.94 -7.17
C SER A 259 -0.88 18.93 -6.68
N PHE A 260 -1.26 17.65 -6.58
CA PHE A 260 -0.33 16.59 -6.17
C PHE A 260 0.86 16.44 -7.13
N VAL A 261 0.64 16.54 -8.46
CA VAL A 261 1.74 16.50 -9.44
C VAL A 261 2.76 17.58 -9.13
N ASP A 262 2.31 18.81 -8.88
CA ASP A 262 3.21 19.94 -8.64
C ASP A 262 3.95 19.78 -7.30
N ASP A 263 3.27 19.37 -6.24
CA ASP A 263 3.86 19.13 -4.92
C ASP A 263 4.84 17.95 -4.94
N ALA A 264 4.48 16.83 -5.56
CA ALA A 264 5.38 15.67 -5.71
C ALA A 264 6.61 16.05 -6.54
N THR A 265 6.43 16.78 -7.65
CA THR A 265 7.53 17.24 -8.50
C THR A 265 8.51 18.10 -7.71
N ALA A 266 8.01 19.02 -6.90
CA ALA A 266 8.84 19.93 -6.13
C ALA A 266 9.56 19.23 -4.97
N ARG A 267 8.88 18.31 -4.27
CA ARG A 267 9.49 17.45 -3.24
C ARG A 267 10.63 16.59 -3.80
N ILE A 268 10.44 15.98 -4.97
CA ILE A 268 11.50 15.21 -5.64
C ILE A 268 12.70 16.11 -5.98
N ARG A 269 12.46 17.32 -6.52
CA ARG A 269 13.53 18.27 -6.85
C ARG A 269 14.35 18.68 -5.64
N GLU A 270 13.70 18.94 -4.51
CA GLU A 270 14.40 19.30 -3.28
C GLU A 270 15.18 18.12 -2.72
N GLN A 271 14.55 16.94 -2.64
CA GLN A 271 15.16 15.73 -2.08
C GLN A 271 16.40 15.31 -2.89
N VAL A 272 16.28 15.27 -4.22
CA VAL A 272 17.37 14.86 -5.13
C VAL A 272 18.41 15.98 -5.29
N GLY A 273 18.01 17.23 -5.10
CA GLY A 273 18.85 18.39 -5.28
C GLY A 273 19.25 18.61 -6.75
N PRO A 274 20.21 19.52 -7.00
CA PRO A 274 20.56 19.96 -8.36
C PRO A 274 21.41 18.97 -9.15
N GLN A 275 22.11 18.04 -8.47
CA GLN A 275 23.09 17.14 -9.08
C GLN A 275 22.78 15.65 -8.88
N GLY A 276 21.88 15.30 -7.97
CA GLY A 276 21.58 13.90 -7.67
C GLY A 276 21.06 13.15 -8.89
N ARG A 277 21.46 11.89 -9.02
CA ARG A 277 20.97 10.98 -10.07
C ARG A 277 20.07 9.90 -9.47
N VAL A 278 18.99 9.61 -10.17
CA VAL A 278 17.97 8.64 -9.74
C VAL A 278 17.96 7.47 -10.71
N VAL A 279 18.04 6.25 -10.18
CA VAL A 279 17.71 5.03 -10.93
C VAL A 279 16.30 4.59 -10.56
N CYS A 280 15.54 4.07 -11.52
CA CYS A 280 14.18 3.58 -11.29
C CYS A 280 13.99 2.20 -11.92
N GLY A 281 13.60 1.20 -11.12
CA GLY A 281 13.14 -0.08 -11.65
C GLY A 281 11.72 0.05 -12.20
N VAL A 282 11.55 -0.14 -13.50
CA VAL A 282 10.24 -0.16 -14.13
C VAL A 282 9.84 -1.58 -14.45
N SER A 283 8.62 -1.96 -14.05
CA SER A 283 8.08 -3.31 -14.24
C SER A 283 7.09 -3.41 -15.40
N GLY A 284 6.76 -2.27 -16.04
CA GLY A 284 5.65 -2.18 -17.00
C GLY A 284 4.26 -2.11 -16.34
N GLY A 285 4.20 -2.06 -15.01
CA GLY A 285 3.01 -1.73 -14.24
C GLY A 285 2.75 -0.22 -14.18
N VAL A 286 1.52 0.15 -13.80
CA VAL A 286 1.09 1.56 -13.71
C VAL A 286 1.94 2.32 -12.70
N ASP A 287 2.13 1.78 -11.49
CA ASP A 287 2.74 2.52 -10.38
C ASP A 287 4.21 2.89 -10.65
N SER A 288 5.02 1.92 -11.10
CA SER A 288 6.43 2.18 -11.43
C SER A 288 6.58 3.15 -12.62
N THR A 289 5.64 3.12 -13.57
CA THR A 289 5.64 4.05 -14.71
C THR A 289 5.24 5.46 -14.30
N VAL A 290 4.20 5.61 -13.46
CA VAL A 290 3.78 6.92 -12.93
C VAL A 290 4.88 7.52 -12.05
N ALA A 291 5.53 6.71 -11.20
CA ALA A 291 6.68 7.13 -10.41
C ALA A 291 7.85 7.60 -11.29
N ALA A 292 8.17 6.86 -12.36
CA ALA A 292 9.18 7.25 -13.32
C ALA A 292 8.84 8.56 -14.05
N LEU A 293 7.59 8.75 -14.48
CA LEU A 293 7.14 9.99 -15.12
C LEU A 293 7.22 11.21 -14.19
N LEU A 294 6.81 11.07 -12.93
CA LEU A 294 6.96 12.13 -11.92
C LEU A 294 8.42 12.47 -11.67
N ALA A 295 9.27 11.46 -11.50
CA ALA A 295 10.70 11.67 -11.35
C ALA A 295 11.29 12.38 -12.58
N HIS A 296 10.93 11.96 -13.79
CA HIS A 296 11.39 12.59 -15.01
C HIS A 296 10.93 14.05 -15.12
N ARG A 297 9.67 14.34 -14.79
CA ARG A 297 9.14 15.72 -14.73
C ARG A 297 9.92 16.58 -13.72
N ALA A 298 10.36 15.99 -12.62
CA ALA A 298 11.13 16.66 -11.58
C ALA A 298 12.57 16.95 -12.00
N ILE A 299 13.30 15.95 -12.51
CA ILE A 299 14.75 16.01 -12.65
C ILE A 299 15.30 15.78 -14.07
N GLY A 300 14.43 15.54 -15.05
CA GLY A 300 14.78 15.32 -16.46
C GLY A 300 15.68 14.11 -16.67
N ASP A 301 16.70 14.28 -17.51
CA ASP A 301 17.67 13.24 -17.92
C ASP A 301 18.54 12.68 -16.79
N ARG A 302 18.40 13.21 -15.56
CA ARG A 302 19.04 12.65 -14.36
C ARG A 302 18.33 11.39 -13.85
N LEU A 303 17.18 11.05 -14.42
CA LEU A 303 16.52 9.76 -14.24
C LEU A 303 17.04 8.74 -15.26
N THR A 304 17.32 7.52 -14.80
CA THR A 304 17.54 6.36 -15.66
C THR A 304 16.61 5.23 -15.24
N CYS A 305 15.75 4.78 -16.16
CA CYS A 305 14.89 3.63 -15.93
C CYS A 305 15.59 2.34 -16.36
N ILE A 306 15.42 1.28 -15.56
CA ILE A 306 15.87 -0.07 -15.86
C ILE A 306 14.65 -0.97 -15.90
N PHE A 307 14.44 -1.65 -17.02
CA PHE A 307 13.49 -2.74 -17.18
C PHE A 307 14.27 -4.05 -17.24
N VAL A 308 13.99 -4.97 -16.32
CA VAL A 308 14.56 -6.32 -16.35
C VAL A 308 13.50 -7.27 -16.88
N ASP A 309 13.73 -7.80 -18.07
CA ASP A 309 12.95 -8.94 -18.56
C ASP A 309 13.43 -10.18 -17.81
N ASN A 310 12.59 -10.65 -16.88
CA ASN A 310 12.89 -11.82 -16.07
C ASN A 310 12.48 -13.13 -16.78
N GLY A 311 11.98 -13.07 -18.01
CA GLY A 311 11.50 -14.26 -18.71
C GLY A 311 10.25 -14.88 -18.09
N LEU A 312 9.57 -14.17 -17.18
CA LEU A 312 8.33 -14.60 -16.51
C LEU A 312 7.13 -13.69 -16.87
N LEU A 313 7.29 -12.83 -17.88
CA LEU A 313 6.28 -11.88 -18.32
C LEU A 313 5.25 -12.50 -19.29
N ARG A 314 4.16 -11.77 -19.53
CA ARG A 314 3.14 -12.15 -20.53
C ARG A 314 3.72 -12.13 -21.94
N LEU A 315 2.99 -12.73 -22.87
CA LEU A 315 3.36 -12.76 -24.28
C LEU A 315 3.66 -11.34 -24.81
N ASP A 316 4.85 -11.18 -25.39
CA ASP A 316 5.38 -9.93 -25.97
C ASP A 316 5.44 -8.73 -25.02
N GLU A 317 5.33 -8.94 -23.70
CA GLU A 317 5.27 -7.84 -22.74
C GLU A 317 6.54 -7.00 -22.72
N GLY A 318 7.73 -7.62 -22.76
CA GLY A 318 9.00 -6.90 -22.81
C GLY A 318 9.14 -6.01 -24.04
N ALA A 319 8.70 -6.49 -25.21
CA ALA A 319 8.67 -5.70 -26.44
C ALA A 319 7.67 -4.54 -26.34
N GLN A 320 6.47 -4.79 -25.80
CA GLN A 320 5.45 -3.76 -25.59
C GLN A 320 5.90 -2.67 -24.61
N VAL A 321 6.60 -3.04 -23.54
CA VAL A 321 7.17 -2.08 -22.58
C VAL A 321 8.23 -1.22 -23.27
N ARG A 322 9.16 -1.84 -24.01
CA ARG A 322 10.22 -1.13 -24.73
C ARG A 322 9.65 -0.11 -25.73
N ALA A 323 8.72 -0.54 -26.58
CA ALA A 323 8.07 0.34 -27.55
C ALA A 323 7.31 1.48 -26.85
N ARG A 324 6.60 1.20 -25.76
CA ARG A 324 5.88 2.25 -25.02
C ARG A 324 6.82 3.30 -24.42
N PHE A 325 7.89 2.88 -23.77
CA PHE A 325 8.81 3.82 -23.14
C PHE A 325 9.61 4.64 -24.15
N ALA A 326 10.03 4.01 -25.27
CA ALA A 326 10.76 4.69 -26.33
C ALA A 326 9.86 5.60 -27.18
N ASP A 327 8.74 5.09 -27.70
CA ASP A 327 7.96 5.77 -28.73
C ASP A 327 6.88 6.72 -28.17
N ARG A 328 6.44 6.50 -26.92
CA ARG A 328 5.31 7.23 -26.34
C ARG A 328 5.69 8.09 -25.14
N LEU A 329 6.52 7.55 -24.23
CA LEU A 329 6.87 8.24 -22.98
C LEU A 329 8.15 9.08 -23.08
N ASN A 330 9.00 8.84 -24.08
CA ASN A 330 10.31 9.49 -24.24
C ASN A 330 11.16 9.43 -22.95
N LEU A 331 11.11 8.31 -22.24
CA LEU A 331 11.87 8.11 -21.00
C LEU A 331 13.16 7.33 -21.28
N PRO A 332 14.30 7.71 -20.66
CA PRO A 332 15.54 6.93 -20.76
C PRO A 332 15.33 5.53 -20.16
N LEU A 333 15.26 4.51 -21.03
CA LEU A 333 15.03 3.12 -20.63
C LEU A 333 16.17 2.20 -21.06
N VAL A 334 16.77 1.52 -20.09
CA VAL A 334 17.68 0.40 -20.32
C VAL A 334 16.91 -0.90 -20.13
N CYS A 335 16.81 -1.70 -21.18
CA CYS A 335 16.22 -3.03 -21.12
C CYS A 335 17.34 -4.07 -20.93
N GLU A 336 17.31 -4.82 -19.84
CA GLU A 336 18.16 -5.98 -19.62
C GLU A 336 17.33 -7.25 -19.82
N ASP A 337 17.77 -8.13 -20.71
CA ASP A 337 17.23 -9.49 -20.78
C ASP A 337 17.99 -10.38 -19.80
N ALA A 338 17.30 -10.83 -18.76
CA ALA A 338 17.83 -11.74 -17.75
C ALA A 338 17.03 -13.05 -17.70
N SER A 339 16.26 -13.36 -18.75
CA SER A 339 15.34 -14.51 -18.80
C SER A 339 16.02 -15.81 -18.38
N ASP A 340 17.25 -16.04 -18.85
CA ASP A 340 18.01 -17.24 -18.55
C ASP A 340 18.37 -17.34 -17.06
N ALA A 341 18.84 -16.25 -16.46
CA ALA A 341 19.22 -16.22 -15.05
C ALA A 341 18.04 -16.55 -14.12
N PHE A 342 16.83 -16.11 -14.44
CA PHE A 342 15.64 -16.38 -13.65
C PHE A 342 15.12 -17.80 -13.85
N VAL A 343 15.01 -18.26 -15.10
CA VAL A 343 14.51 -19.60 -15.41
C VAL A 343 15.46 -20.66 -14.83
N ASP A 344 16.77 -20.48 -14.96
CA ASP A 344 17.76 -21.41 -14.42
C ASP A 344 17.73 -21.43 -12.88
N ALA A 345 17.52 -20.28 -12.24
CA ALA A 345 17.41 -20.20 -10.77
C ALA A 345 16.13 -20.88 -10.23
N LEU A 346 15.10 -21.03 -11.05
CA LEU A 346 13.83 -21.67 -10.70
C LEU A 346 13.79 -23.18 -10.99
N ALA A 347 14.85 -23.73 -11.59
CA ALA A 347 14.91 -25.15 -11.94
C ALA A 347 14.68 -26.06 -10.70
N GLY A 348 13.75 -27.01 -10.81
CA GLY A 348 13.37 -27.92 -9.74
C GLY A 348 12.64 -27.29 -8.54
N VAL A 349 12.30 -25.99 -8.59
CA VAL A 349 11.63 -25.31 -7.48
C VAL A 349 10.11 -25.40 -7.64
N VAL A 350 9.47 -26.06 -6.69
CA VAL A 350 8.00 -26.26 -6.66
C VAL A 350 7.32 -25.39 -5.58
N ASP A 351 7.99 -25.19 -4.44
CA ASP A 351 7.44 -24.42 -3.32
C ASP A 351 7.24 -22.94 -3.70
N PRO A 352 6.01 -22.39 -3.58
CA PRO A 352 5.69 -21.06 -4.08
C PRO A 352 6.40 -19.94 -3.31
N GLU A 353 6.57 -20.09 -2.00
CA GLU A 353 7.32 -19.13 -1.17
C GLU A 353 8.80 -19.09 -1.57
N ARG A 354 9.38 -20.25 -1.84
CA ARG A 354 10.75 -20.36 -2.35
C ARG A 354 10.87 -19.76 -3.76
N LYS A 355 9.89 -19.97 -4.65
CA LYS A 355 9.85 -19.30 -5.98
C LYS A 355 9.90 -17.77 -5.81
N ARG A 356 9.03 -17.21 -4.96
CA ARG A 356 8.98 -15.75 -4.67
C ARG A 356 10.33 -15.23 -4.16
N LYS A 357 10.95 -15.92 -3.21
CA LYS A 357 12.26 -15.53 -2.65
C LYS A 357 13.37 -15.55 -3.68
N ILE A 358 13.43 -16.60 -4.51
CA ILE A 358 14.44 -16.73 -5.57
C ILE A 358 14.28 -15.61 -6.59
N ILE A 359 13.06 -15.38 -7.09
CA ILE A 359 12.79 -14.33 -8.08
C ILE A 359 13.16 -12.95 -7.51
N GLY A 360 12.78 -12.66 -6.26
CA GLY A 360 13.14 -11.40 -5.61
C GLY A 360 14.65 -11.21 -5.49
N ALA A 361 15.38 -12.25 -5.05
CA ALA A 361 16.84 -12.19 -4.91
C ALA A 361 17.54 -12.01 -6.26
N THR A 362 17.19 -12.83 -7.26
CA THR A 362 17.75 -12.75 -8.62
C THR A 362 17.49 -11.39 -9.26
N PHE A 363 16.30 -10.82 -9.05
CA PHE A 363 16.00 -9.47 -9.54
C PHE A 363 16.92 -8.41 -8.93
N ILE A 364 17.15 -8.45 -7.62
CA ILE A 364 18.05 -7.49 -6.97
C ILE A 364 19.47 -7.63 -7.51
N ASP A 365 19.97 -8.86 -7.67
CA ASP A 365 21.31 -9.11 -8.19
C ASP A 365 21.49 -8.59 -9.62
N VAL A 366 20.54 -8.89 -10.51
CA VAL A 366 20.54 -8.38 -11.89
C VAL A 366 20.46 -6.85 -11.89
N PHE A 367 19.53 -6.28 -11.13
CA PHE A 367 19.33 -4.83 -11.08
C PHE A 367 20.59 -4.11 -10.59
N GLU A 368 21.27 -4.63 -9.57
CA GLU A 368 22.52 -4.07 -9.06
C GLU A 368 23.64 -4.09 -10.11
N VAL A 369 23.81 -5.21 -10.82
CA VAL A 369 24.80 -5.34 -11.89
C VAL A 369 24.50 -4.32 -12.99
N VAL A 370 23.25 -4.22 -13.43
CA VAL A 370 22.85 -3.28 -14.49
C VAL A 370 23.07 -1.83 -14.02
N ALA A 371 22.62 -1.47 -12.82
CA ALA A 371 22.78 -0.12 -12.28
C ALA A 371 24.26 0.27 -12.16
N ALA A 372 25.12 -0.64 -11.67
CA ALA A 372 26.56 -0.40 -11.55
C ALA A 372 27.23 -0.15 -12.92
N ARG A 373 26.81 -0.85 -13.98
CA ARG A 373 27.30 -0.62 -15.36
C ARG A 373 26.91 0.75 -15.90
N LEU A 374 25.76 1.28 -15.49
CA LEU A 374 25.23 2.59 -15.94
C LEU A 374 25.80 3.78 -15.14
N GLY A 375 26.61 3.50 -14.12
CA GLY A 375 27.36 4.47 -13.34
C GLY A 375 26.83 4.65 -11.92
N GLN A 376 27.18 5.78 -11.31
CA GLN A 376 26.82 6.05 -9.92
C GLN A 376 25.46 6.76 -9.83
N PHE A 377 24.58 6.21 -8.99
CA PHE A 377 23.30 6.79 -8.62
C PHE A 377 23.25 7.00 -7.11
N ASP A 378 22.63 8.11 -6.68
CA ASP A 378 22.47 8.45 -5.27
C ASP A 378 21.12 7.96 -4.73
N PHE A 379 20.14 7.85 -5.63
CA PHE A 379 18.74 7.60 -5.30
C PHE A 379 18.15 6.42 -6.09
N LEU A 380 17.23 5.70 -5.45
CA LEU A 380 16.37 4.71 -6.08
C LEU A 380 14.91 5.17 -6.00
N ALA A 381 14.26 5.30 -7.15
CA ALA A 381 12.83 5.61 -7.20
C ALA A 381 11.97 4.34 -7.17
N GLN A 382 10.95 4.33 -6.30
CA GLN A 382 10.00 3.23 -6.15
C GLN A 382 8.55 3.73 -6.21
N GLY A 383 7.68 2.92 -6.81
CA GLY A 383 6.24 3.18 -6.85
C GLY A 383 5.51 2.68 -5.60
N THR A 384 6.10 2.85 -4.41
CA THR A 384 5.47 2.48 -3.12
C THR A 384 4.18 3.27 -2.93
N LEU A 385 3.09 2.59 -2.56
CA LEU A 385 1.77 3.20 -2.38
C LEU A 385 1.42 3.35 -0.90
N TYR A 386 0.38 4.13 -0.62
CA TYR A 386 -0.04 4.40 0.75
C TYR A 386 -0.48 3.15 1.54
N PRO A 387 -1.22 2.19 0.97
CA PRO A 387 -1.51 0.93 1.65
C PRO A 387 -0.25 0.18 2.10
N ASP A 388 0.82 0.20 1.30
CA ASP A 388 2.09 -0.47 1.65
C ASP A 388 2.72 0.20 2.89
N VAL A 389 2.65 1.52 2.98
CA VAL A 389 3.17 2.30 4.11
C VAL A 389 2.37 2.01 5.38
N ILE A 390 1.04 2.03 5.31
CA ILE A 390 0.18 1.79 6.47
C ILE A 390 0.39 0.38 7.03
N GLU A 391 0.45 -0.63 6.17
CA GLU A 391 0.67 -2.02 6.60
C GLU A 391 2.00 -2.20 7.35
N SER A 392 3.01 -1.39 7.04
CA SER A 392 4.31 -1.41 7.75
C SER A 392 4.29 -0.73 9.12
N VAL A 393 3.31 0.15 9.38
CA VAL A 393 3.20 0.97 10.61
C VAL A 393 2.12 0.44 11.56
N SER A 394 1.14 -0.34 11.08
CA SER A 394 0.03 -0.85 11.90
C SER A 394 0.52 -1.62 13.13
N VAL A 395 0.30 -1.04 14.31
CA VAL A 395 0.72 -1.54 15.63
C VAL A 395 -0.23 -2.62 16.16
N VAL A 396 -1.47 -2.69 15.65
CA VAL A 396 -2.53 -3.59 16.14
C VAL A 396 -3.15 -4.36 14.97
N GLY A 397 -2.98 -5.69 14.96
CA GLY A 397 -3.64 -6.59 14.00
C GLY A 397 -2.72 -7.68 13.42
N PRO A 398 -3.30 -8.70 12.74
CA PRO A 398 -2.56 -9.84 12.17
C PRO A 398 -1.60 -9.47 11.03
N SER A 399 -1.65 -8.22 10.55
CA SER A 399 -0.83 -7.67 9.48
C SER A 399 0.68 -7.68 9.79
N ALA A 400 1.06 -7.62 11.08
CA ALA A 400 2.46 -7.57 11.50
C ALA A 400 3.29 -8.79 11.08
N ALA A 401 2.65 -9.93 10.81
CA ALA A 401 3.34 -11.18 10.48
C ALA A 401 3.29 -11.57 8.99
N ILE A 402 2.50 -10.89 8.15
CA ILE A 402 2.07 -11.46 6.85
C ILE A 402 2.87 -10.96 5.64
N LYS A 403 3.70 -9.92 5.74
CA LYS A 403 4.42 -9.41 4.55
C LYS A 403 5.86 -9.02 4.84
N SER A 404 6.75 -9.99 4.72
CA SER A 404 8.21 -9.82 4.82
C SER A 404 8.90 -9.31 3.54
N HIS A 405 8.16 -9.06 2.45
CA HIS A 405 8.78 -8.84 1.12
C HIS A 405 8.10 -7.76 0.24
N HIS A 406 7.41 -6.77 0.81
CA HIS A 406 6.98 -5.60 0.04
C HIS A 406 7.99 -4.45 0.15
N ASN A 407 8.00 -3.59 -0.86
CA ASN A 407 8.92 -2.48 -1.14
C ASN A 407 9.23 -1.50 0.03
N VAL A 408 8.58 -1.65 1.16
CA VAL A 408 8.68 -0.81 2.36
C VAL A 408 9.70 -1.36 3.38
N GLY A 409 10.18 -2.60 3.21
CA GLY A 409 11.12 -3.28 4.11
C GLY A 409 12.55 -2.75 4.13
N GLY A 410 12.80 -1.59 3.51
CA GLY A 410 14.15 -1.07 3.28
C GLY A 410 14.89 -1.85 2.21
N LEU A 411 15.86 -1.19 1.57
CA LEU A 411 16.75 -1.87 0.65
C LEU A 411 17.69 -2.80 1.42
N PRO A 412 18.09 -3.97 0.87
CA PRO A 412 19.18 -4.77 1.39
C PRO A 412 20.33 -3.87 1.87
N GLU A 413 20.94 -4.14 3.05
CA GLU A 413 21.98 -3.25 3.63
C GLU A 413 23.15 -2.94 2.67
N ARG A 414 23.38 -3.81 1.67
CA ARG A 414 24.36 -3.61 0.61
C ARG A 414 24.02 -2.47 -0.36
N LEU A 415 22.74 -2.13 -0.53
CA LEU A 415 22.26 -1.08 -1.42
C LEU A 415 22.36 0.28 -0.74
N ARG A 416 23.25 1.12 -1.27
CA ARG A 416 23.60 2.43 -0.70
C ARG A 416 22.69 3.58 -1.17
N PHE A 417 21.55 3.27 -1.78
CA PHE A 417 20.65 4.28 -2.35
C PHE A 417 19.79 4.95 -1.29
N GLN A 418 19.49 6.23 -1.49
CA GLN A 418 18.40 6.91 -0.79
C GLN A 418 17.09 6.70 -1.55
N LEU A 419 15.99 6.44 -0.85
CA LEU A 419 14.70 6.16 -1.49
C LEU A 419 13.96 7.42 -1.91
N VAL A 420 13.41 7.41 -3.12
CA VAL A 420 12.47 8.42 -3.64
C VAL A 420 11.15 7.72 -3.91
N GLU A 421 10.16 7.94 -3.05
CA GLU A 421 8.86 7.23 -3.09
C GLU A 421 7.73 8.22 -3.36
N PRO A 422 7.57 8.70 -4.61
CA PRO A 422 6.69 9.84 -4.89
C PRO A 422 5.20 9.49 -4.78
N LEU A 423 4.84 8.21 -4.77
CA LEU A 423 3.45 7.74 -4.72
C LEU A 423 3.02 7.29 -3.31
N ARG A 424 3.89 7.46 -2.30
CA ARG A 424 3.71 6.93 -0.94
C ARG A 424 2.46 7.45 -0.22
N GLU A 425 1.86 8.53 -0.70
CA GLU A 425 0.66 9.18 -0.14
C GLU A 425 -0.62 8.82 -0.89
N LEU A 426 -0.52 8.03 -1.97
CA LEU A 426 -1.64 7.74 -2.88
C LEU A 426 -2.18 6.32 -2.74
N PHE A 427 -3.49 6.21 -2.91
CA PHE A 427 -4.17 4.96 -3.19
C PHE A 427 -4.07 4.59 -4.68
N LYS A 428 -4.39 3.33 -5.00
CA LYS A 428 -4.23 2.77 -6.36
C LYS A 428 -5.10 3.45 -7.42
N ASP A 429 -6.30 3.89 -7.04
CA ASP A 429 -7.20 4.68 -7.89
C ASP A 429 -6.68 6.09 -8.14
N GLU A 430 -6.13 6.76 -7.11
CA GLU A 430 -5.46 8.05 -7.26
C GLU A 430 -4.25 7.95 -8.19
N VAL A 431 -3.43 6.89 -8.08
CA VAL A 431 -2.31 6.67 -9.01
C VAL A 431 -2.78 6.51 -10.45
N ARG A 432 -3.94 5.90 -10.67
CA ARG A 432 -4.53 5.78 -12.02
C ARG A 432 -4.97 7.15 -12.54
N GLU A 433 -5.63 7.94 -11.71
CA GLU A 433 -6.06 9.29 -12.06
C GLU A 433 -4.86 10.22 -12.32
N LEU A 434 -3.86 10.18 -11.43
CA LEU A 434 -2.56 10.83 -11.59
C LEU A 434 -1.90 10.42 -12.92
N GLY A 435 -1.93 9.14 -13.26
CA GLY A 435 -1.40 8.64 -14.52
C GLY A 435 -2.03 9.32 -15.74
N ARG A 436 -3.35 9.52 -15.73
CA ARG A 436 -4.05 10.25 -16.80
C ARG A 436 -3.68 11.73 -16.82
N GLU A 437 -3.61 12.36 -15.66
CA GLU A 437 -3.24 13.77 -15.51
C GLU A 437 -1.86 14.06 -16.12
N ILE A 438 -0.90 13.14 -15.96
CA ILE A 438 0.45 13.25 -16.53
C ILE A 438 0.57 12.68 -17.96
N GLY A 439 -0.54 12.35 -18.61
CA GLY A 439 -0.60 11.98 -20.03
C GLY A 439 -0.45 10.50 -20.36
N LEU A 440 -0.61 9.57 -19.40
CA LEU A 440 -0.67 8.14 -19.72
C LEU A 440 -1.98 7.79 -20.42
N GLU A 441 -1.87 7.00 -21.49
CA GLU A 441 -3.02 6.48 -22.21
C GLU A 441 -3.93 5.64 -21.31
N ASP A 442 -5.24 5.79 -21.50
CA ASP A 442 -6.26 5.11 -20.70
C ASP A 442 -6.14 3.58 -20.75
N THR A 443 -5.69 3.04 -21.89
CA THR A 443 -5.42 1.59 -22.07
C THR A 443 -4.34 1.07 -21.12
N PHE A 444 -3.38 1.91 -20.74
CA PHE A 444 -2.31 1.56 -19.82
C PHE A 444 -2.73 1.71 -18.35
N VAL A 445 -3.43 2.80 -18.05
CA VAL A 445 -3.95 3.10 -16.70
C VAL A 445 -4.87 2.00 -16.18
N TRP A 446 -5.72 1.44 -17.04
CA TRP A 446 -6.65 0.36 -16.69
C TRP A 446 -6.10 -1.05 -16.90
N ARG A 447 -4.78 -1.19 -17.12
CA ARG A 447 -4.17 -2.51 -17.21
C ARG A 447 -4.41 -3.27 -15.91
N GLN A 448 -4.89 -4.50 -16.04
CA GLN A 448 -5.11 -5.36 -14.87
C GLN A 448 -3.77 -5.64 -14.17
N PRO A 449 -3.77 -5.76 -12.83
CA PRO A 449 -2.56 -6.05 -12.05
C PRO A 449 -1.85 -7.32 -12.53
N PHE A 450 -0.52 -7.29 -12.49
CA PHE A 450 0.33 -8.43 -12.80
C PHE A 450 1.35 -8.61 -11.66
N PRO A 451 1.47 -9.82 -11.08
CA PRO A 451 2.33 -10.05 -9.93
C PRO A 451 3.81 -9.85 -10.29
N GLY A 452 4.63 -9.40 -9.34
CA GLY A 452 6.08 -9.26 -9.53
C GLY A 452 6.78 -10.57 -9.96
N PRO A 453 6.47 -11.72 -9.32
CA PRO A 453 6.89 -13.04 -9.79
C PRO A 453 6.34 -13.48 -11.16
N GLY A 454 5.46 -12.68 -11.76
CA GLY A 454 4.89 -12.92 -13.08
C GLY A 454 4.17 -14.26 -13.21
N LEU A 455 4.43 -14.96 -14.31
CA LEU A 455 3.83 -16.25 -14.62
C LEU A 455 4.31 -17.39 -13.70
N ALA A 456 5.40 -17.20 -12.94
CA ALA A 456 5.91 -18.25 -12.04
C ALA A 456 4.92 -18.64 -10.93
N VAL A 457 4.07 -17.70 -10.50
CA VAL A 457 2.98 -17.94 -9.51
C VAL A 457 1.66 -18.35 -10.16
N ARG A 458 1.65 -18.52 -11.48
CA ARG A 458 0.52 -19.01 -12.28
C ARG A 458 0.82 -20.36 -12.92
N ILE A 459 1.99 -20.91 -12.66
CA ILE A 459 2.38 -22.27 -13.03
C ILE A 459 2.49 -23.04 -11.73
N LEU A 460 1.51 -23.91 -11.47
CA LEU A 460 1.57 -24.79 -10.32
C LEU A 460 2.68 -25.82 -10.54
N GLY A 461 3.59 -25.91 -9.57
CA GLY A 461 4.76 -26.76 -9.69
C GLY A 461 5.98 -26.04 -10.24
N GLU A 462 6.83 -26.81 -10.92
CA GLU A 462 8.08 -26.33 -11.52
C GLU A 462 7.82 -25.38 -12.70
N VAL A 463 8.68 -24.36 -12.81
CA VAL A 463 8.66 -23.36 -13.87
C VAL A 463 9.72 -23.70 -14.91
N THR A 464 9.29 -24.07 -16.12
CA THR A 464 10.17 -24.34 -17.26
C THR A 464 9.80 -23.45 -18.45
N ARG A 465 10.71 -23.29 -19.43
CA ARG A 465 10.44 -22.49 -20.64
C ARG A 465 9.22 -22.98 -21.41
N GLU A 466 9.10 -24.29 -21.56
CA GLU A 466 7.98 -24.93 -22.24
C GLU A 466 6.65 -24.61 -21.56
N ARG A 467 6.61 -24.68 -20.22
CA ARG A 467 5.42 -24.36 -19.41
C ARG A 467 5.09 -22.86 -19.45
N LEU A 468 6.10 -22.01 -19.44
CA LEU A 468 5.95 -20.55 -19.61
C LEU A 468 5.35 -20.21 -20.98
N ASP A 469 5.86 -20.80 -22.06
CA ASP A 469 5.36 -20.54 -23.41
C ASP A 469 3.94 -21.06 -23.61
N LEU A 470 3.63 -22.22 -23.05
CA LEU A 470 2.28 -22.77 -23.04
C LEU A 470 1.30 -21.81 -22.33
N LEU A 471 1.67 -21.36 -21.13
CA LEU A 471 0.84 -20.45 -20.34
C LEU A 471 0.70 -19.08 -20.99
N ARG A 472 1.76 -18.53 -21.60
CA ARG A 472 1.72 -17.24 -22.32
C ARG A 472 0.68 -17.24 -23.42
N ARG A 473 0.62 -18.32 -24.22
CA ARG A 473 -0.37 -18.46 -25.30
C ARG A 473 -1.79 -18.55 -24.74
N ALA A 474 -2.00 -19.35 -23.70
CA ALA A 474 -3.32 -19.48 -23.07
C ALA A 474 -3.78 -18.16 -22.41
N ASP A 475 -2.91 -17.47 -21.67
CA ASP A 475 -3.19 -16.18 -21.02
C ASP A 475 -3.50 -15.09 -22.05
N ALA A 476 -2.80 -15.08 -23.19
CA ALA A 476 -3.07 -14.16 -24.29
C ALA A 476 -4.49 -14.33 -24.85
N ILE A 477 -4.98 -15.56 -25.00
CA ILE A 477 -6.36 -15.84 -25.45
C ILE A 477 -7.37 -15.37 -24.41
N VAL A 478 -7.16 -15.65 -23.12
CA VAL A 478 -8.03 -15.17 -22.04
C VAL A 478 -8.12 -13.64 -22.08
N ALA A 479 -6.98 -12.96 -22.19
CA ALA A 479 -6.94 -11.51 -22.21
C ALA A 479 -7.58 -10.92 -23.49
N ASP A 480 -7.47 -11.58 -24.64
CA ASP A 480 -8.12 -11.17 -25.90
C ASP A 480 -9.65 -11.31 -25.80
N GLU A 481 -10.16 -12.45 -25.35
CA GLU A 481 -11.61 -12.69 -25.23
C GLU A 481 -12.29 -11.78 -24.18
N ILE A 482 -11.63 -11.49 -23.06
CA ILE A 482 -12.13 -10.51 -22.08
C ILE A 482 -12.19 -9.09 -22.70
N ARG A 483 -11.25 -8.72 -23.57
CA ARG A 483 -11.27 -7.41 -24.25
C ARG A 483 -12.35 -7.36 -25.31
N ARG A 484 -12.48 -8.38 -26.16
CA ARG A 484 -13.51 -8.48 -27.21
C ARG A 484 -14.92 -8.42 -26.65
N SER A 485 -15.14 -8.97 -25.46
CA SER A 485 -16.43 -8.92 -24.76
C SER A 485 -16.71 -7.61 -24.02
N GLY A 486 -15.78 -6.65 -24.03
CA GLY A 486 -15.91 -5.37 -23.30
C GLY A 486 -15.84 -5.51 -21.78
N LEU A 487 -15.42 -6.66 -21.26
CA LEU A 487 -15.41 -6.96 -19.82
C LEU A 487 -14.12 -6.53 -19.12
N TYR A 488 -13.05 -6.24 -19.87
CA TYR A 488 -11.71 -5.97 -19.32
C TYR A 488 -11.66 -4.89 -18.23
N ARG A 489 -12.46 -3.83 -18.34
CA ARG A 489 -12.53 -2.76 -17.33
C ARG A 489 -13.42 -3.10 -16.14
N ARG A 490 -14.39 -3.98 -16.33
CA ARG A 490 -15.35 -4.38 -15.29
C ARG A 490 -14.71 -5.41 -14.36
N THR A 491 -13.92 -6.32 -14.93
CA THR A 491 -13.19 -7.34 -14.19
C THR A 491 -11.90 -6.75 -13.62
N TRP A 492 -11.68 -6.97 -12.31
CA TRP A 492 -10.50 -6.47 -11.61
C TRP A 492 -9.22 -7.13 -12.13
N GLN A 493 -9.26 -8.45 -12.30
CA GLN A 493 -8.14 -9.24 -12.81
C GLN A 493 -8.68 -10.49 -13.51
N SER A 494 -8.08 -10.84 -14.65
CA SER A 494 -8.37 -12.06 -15.40
C SER A 494 -7.09 -12.65 -15.97
N PHE A 495 -6.88 -13.95 -15.83
CA PHE A 495 -5.67 -14.64 -16.26
C PHE A 495 -5.85 -16.16 -16.37
N ALA A 496 -4.89 -16.81 -17.03
CA ALA A 496 -4.77 -18.27 -17.05
C ALA A 496 -3.80 -18.76 -15.96
N VAL A 497 -4.03 -19.99 -15.50
CA VAL A 497 -3.18 -20.74 -14.57
C VAL A 497 -2.94 -22.14 -15.15
N LEU A 498 -1.68 -22.58 -15.19
CA LEU A 498 -1.30 -23.90 -15.69
C LEU A 498 -1.24 -24.91 -14.54
N LEU A 499 -2.03 -25.98 -14.64
CA LEU A 499 -2.11 -27.02 -13.60
C LEU A 499 -1.06 -28.11 -13.83
N PRO A 500 -0.58 -28.81 -12.78
CA PRO A 500 0.37 -29.91 -12.91
C PRO A 500 -0.37 -31.24 -13.16
N VAL A 501 -1.49 -31.18 -13.89
CA VAL A 501 -2.32 -32.34 -14.21
C VAL A 501 -2.56 -32.41 -15.71
N HIS A 502 -2.59 -33.65 -16.21
CA HIS A 502 -2.90 -33.94 -17.59
C HIS A 502 -4.28 -34.59 -17.68
N SER A 503 -4.99 -34.33 -18.78
CA SER A 503 -6.32 -34.88 -19.02
C SER A 503 -6.31 -35.68 -20.31
N VAL A 504 -7.12 -36.74 -20.36
CA VAL A 504 -7.39 -37.43 -21.62
C VAL A 504 -8.34 -36.56 -22.44
N GLY A 505 -8.00 -36.36 -23.71
CA GLY A 505 -8.82 -35.66 -24.69
C GLY A 505 -8.95 -36.48 -25.97
N VAL A 506 -9.89 -36.06 -26.81
CA VAL A 506 -9.97 -36.48 -28.21
C VAL A 506 -9.93 -35.19 -29.02
N MET A 507 -8.84 -34.98 -29.76
CA MET A 507 -8.65 -33.80 -30.59
C MET A 507 -8.43 -34.28 -32.03
N GLY A 508 -9.38 -33.97 -32.92
CA GLY A 508 -9.52 -34.68 -34.19
C GLY A 508 -9.95 -36.13 -33.95
N ASP A 509 -9.27 -37.09 -34.58
CA ASP A 509 -9.52 -38.53 -34.43
C ASP A 509 -8.50 -39.22 -33.50
N GLU A 510 -7.60 -38.47 -32.86
CA GLU A 510 -6.54 -39.00 -32.01
C GLU A 510 -6.78 -38.75 -30.52
N ARG A 511 -6.37 -39.73 -29.71
CA ARG A 511 -6.39 -39.62 -28.24
C ARG A 511 -5.20 -38.80 -27.77
N THR A 512 -5.47 -37.75 -27.00
CA THR A 512 -4.44 -36.87 -26.45
C THR A 512 -4.35 -37.00 -24.92
N TYR A 513 -3.18 -36.69 -24.36
CA TYR A 513 -2.97 -36.59 -22.91
C TYR A 513 -2.14 -35.34 -22.63
N GLU A 514 -2.84 -34.22 -22.43
CA GLU A 514 -2.24 -32.87 -22.42
C GLU A 514 -2.62 -32.10 -21.16
N ALA A 515 -2.01 -30.92 -20.96
CA ALA A 515 -2.16 -30.15 -19.74
C ALA A 515 -3.57 -29.57 -19.59
N THR A 516 -3.93 -29.26 -18.33
CA THR A 516 -5.15 -28.53 -17.99
C THR A 516 -4.84 -27.08 -17.63
N VAL A 517 -5.62 -26.14 -18.17
CA VAL A 517 -5.55 -24.72 -17.83
C VAL A 517 -6.78 -24.32 -17.02
N ALA A 518 -6.58 -23.59 -15.92
CA ALA A 518 -7.65 -22.93 -15.20
C ALA A 518 -7.72 -21.45 -15.59
N ILE A 519 -8.91 -20.96 -15.89
CA ILE A 519 -9.19 -19.54 -16.08
C ILE A 519 -9.61 -18.97 -14.73
N ARG A 520 -8.97 -17.86 -14.33
CA ARG A 520 -9.33 -17.09 -13.14
C ARG A 520 -9.77 -15.70 -13.56
N ALA A 521 -10.94 -15.26 -13.09
CA ALA A 521 -11.39 -13.89 -13.24
C ALA A 521 -12.16 -13.46 -11.99
N VAL A 522 -11.86 -12.27 -11.46
CA VAL A 522 -12.44 -11.77 -10.21
C VAL A 522 -12.91 -10.33 -10.33
N ASP A 523 -13.97 -10.01 -9.59
CA ASP A 523 -14.46 -8.66 -9.36
C ASP A 523 -14.06 -8.22 -7.95
N SER A 524 -13.42 -7.05 -7.83
CA SER A 524 -12.94 -6.50 -6.57
C SER A 524 -12.84 -4.98 -6.63
N ARG A 525 -12.85 -4.32 -5.47
CA ARG A 525 -12.66 -2.87 -5.34
C ARG A 525 -11.26 -2.49 -4.83
N ASP A 526 -10.60 -3.40 -4.12
CA ASP A 526 -9.33 -3.16 -3.40
C ASP A 526 -8.38 -4.37 -3.38
N GLY A 527 -8.81 -5.54 -3.88
CA GLY A 527 -8.03 -6.78 -3.84
C GLY A 527 -8.00 -7.47 -2.47
N MET A 528 -8.57 -6.88 -1.41
CA MET A 528 -8.65 -7.49 -0.08
C MET A 528 -9.78 -8.52 -0.02
N THR A 529 -10.94 -8.18 -0.57
CA THR A 529 -12.05 -9.11 -0.82
C THR A 529 -12.33 -9.17 -2.31
N ALA A 530 -12.66 -10.35 -2.83
CA ALA A 530 -12.94 -10.51 -4.25
C ALA A 530 -13.95 -11.62 -4.47
N ASP A 531 -14.87 -11.40 -5.39
CA ASP A 531 -15.79 -12.43 -5.84
C ASP A 531 -15.37 -12.93 -7.22
N TRP A 532 -15.68 -14.18 -7.55
CA TRP A 532 -15.39 -14.66 -8.90
C TRP A 532 -16.33 -13.98 -9.91
N ALA A 533 -15.80 -13.62 -11.07
CA ALA A 533 -16.55 -12.86 -12.07
C ALA A 533 -17.59 -13.75 -12.76
N ARG A 534 -18.85 -13.31 -12.86
CA ARG A 534 -19.90 -14.08 -13.56
C ARG A 534 -19.80 -13.85 -15.06
N LEU A 535 -18.73 -14.38 -15.67
CA LEU A 535 -18.49 -14.26 -17.10
C LEU A 535 -19.62 -14.95 -17.89
N PRO A 536 -20.13 -14.33 -18.97
CA PRO A 536 -21.14 -14.97 -19.80
C PRO A 536 -20.66 -16.33 -20.32
N HIS A 537 -21.52 -17.35 -20.30
CA HIS A 537 -21.17 -18.70 -20.76
C HIS A 537 -20.61 -18.72 -22.19
N ALA A 538 -21.07 -17.82 -23.07
CA ALA A 538 -20.53 -17.68 -24.43
C ALA A 538 -19.05 -17.25 -24.44
N VAL A 539 -18.65 -16.36 -23.53
CA VAL A 539 -17.25 -15.91 -23.40
C VAL A 539 -16.37 -17.04 -22.85
N LEU A 540 -16.87 -17.77 -21.85
CA LEU A 540 -16.18 -18.95 -21.31
C LEU A 540 -16.02 -20.05 -22.36
N ALA A 541 -17.05 -20.31 -23.16
CA ALA A 541 -17.01 -21.27 -24.25
C ALA A 541 -15.99 -20.86 -25.32
N ALA A 542 -15.98 -19.58 -25.73
CA ALA A 542 -15.02 -19.07 -26.69
C ALA A 542 -13.56 -19.23 -26.20
N MET A 543 -13.27 -18.84 -24.95
CA MET A 543 -11.94 -19.04 -24.35
C MET A 543 -11.55 -20.51 -24.32
N SER A 544 -12.46 -21.39 -23.87
CA SER A 544 -12.20 -22.83 -23.79
C SER A 544 -11.88 -23.42 -25.17
N SER A 545 -12.71 -23.13 -26.18
CA SER A 545 -12.50 -23.62 -27.54
C SER A 545 -11.21 -23.09 -28.15
N ARG A 546 -10.92 -21.79 -28.02
CA ARG A 546 -9.70 -21.20 -28.56
C ARG A 546 -8.45 -21.74 -27.89
N ILE A 547 -8.44 -21.86 -26.56
CA ILE A 547 -7.28 -22.41 -25.84
C ILE A 547 -7.00 -23.85 -26.30
N VAL A 548 -8.01 -24.71 -26.38
CA VAL A 548 -7.83 -26.10 -26.82
C VAL A 548 -7.38 -26.21 -28.29
N ASN A 549 -7.90 -25.35 -29.17
CA ASN A 549 -7.62 -25.44 -30.60
C ASN A 549 -6.32 -24.73 -31.03
N GLU A 550 -5.95 -23.63 -30.37
CA GLU A 550 -4.83 -22.77 -30.75
C GLU A 550 -3.56 -23.06 -29.92
N VAL A 551 -3.68 -23.65 -28.73
CA VAL A 551 -2.56 -23.89 -27.80
C VAL A 551 -2.22 -25.38 -27.76
N SER A 552 -1.34 -25.81 -28.66
CA SER A 552 -0.78 -27.17 -28.65
C SER A 552 -0.19 -27.50 -27.26
N GLY A 553 -0.66 -28.60 -26.66
CA GLY A 553 -0.29 -29.02 -25.30
C GLY A 553 -1.34 -28.72 -24.22
N VAL A 554 -2.52 -28.19 -24.57
CA VAL A 554 -3.67 -28.05 -23.68
C VAL A 554 -4.91 -28.67 -24.31
N ASN A 555 -5.56 -29.61 -23.61
CA ASN A 555 -6.80 -30.23 -24.09
C ASN A 555 -7.99 -30.09 -23.12
N ARG A 556 -7.80 -29.38 -22.00
CA ARG A 556 -8.82 -29.20 -20.98
C ARG A 556 -8.72 -27.80 -20.39
N VAL A 557 -9.88 -27.15 -20.24
CA VAL A 557 -10.01 -25.84 -19.63
C VAL A 557 -11.06 -25.90 -18.52
N VAL A 558 -10.78 -25.27 -17.38
CA VAL A 558 -11.69 -25.13 -16.24
C VAL A 558 -11.81 -23.65 -15.83
N TYR A 559 -12.82 -23.30 -15.04
CA TYR A 559 -13.04 -21.94 -14.54
C TYR A 559 -13.14 -21.94 -13.02
N ASP A 560 -12.40 -21.03 -12.36
CA ASP A 560 -12.37 -20.93 -10.91
C ASP A 560 -13.55 -20.09 -10.36
N ILE A 561 -14.42 -20.76 -9.61
CA ILE A 561 -15.62 -20.19 -8.98
C ILE A 561 -15.46 -19.96 -7.47
N SER A 562 -14.22 -19.86 -6.98
CA SER A 562 -13.90 -19.66 -5.55
C SER A 562 -13.76 -18.17 -5.23
N SER A 563 -14.52 -17.65 -4.27
CA SER A 563 -14.39 -16.27 -3.79
C SER A 563 -13.23 -16.12 -2.79
N LYS A 564 -12.79 -14.88 -2.56
CA LYS A 564 -11.84 -14.49 -1.52
C LYS A 564 -12.57 -13.70 -0.44
N PRO A 565 -12.71 -14.23 0.80
CA PRO A 565 -12.37 -15.59 1.27
C PRO A 565 -13.35 -16.68 0.76
N PRO A 566 -13.03 -18.00 0.87
CA PRO A 566 -11.88 -18.61 1.57
C PRO A 566 -10.60 -18.75 0.73
N ALA A 567 -10.65 -18.57 -0.59
CA ALA A 567 -9.49 -18.70 -1.46
C ALA A 567 -8.71 -17.38 -1.58
N THR A 568 -7.61 -17.40 -2.33
CA THR A 568 -6.87 -16.22 -2.79
C THR A 568 -7.22 -15.89 -4.25
N ILE A 569 -6.74 -14.74 -4.76
CA ILE A 569 -6.93 -14.38 -6.18
C ILE A 569 -5.98 -15.22 -7.06
N GLU A 570 -4.68 -15.14 -6.79
CA GLU A 570 -3.66 -16.01 -7.39
C GLU A 570 -3.70 -17.39 -6.72
N TRP A 571 -3.24 -18.43 -7.43
CA TRP A 571 -3.33 -19.84 -6.99
C TRP A 571 -2.12 -20.32 -6.16
N GLU A 572 -1.10 -19.46 -5.99
CA GLU A 572 0.14 -19.74 -5.26
C GLU A 572 0.57 -18.61 -4.32
#